data_AF-A0A969LUU8-F1
#
_entry.id   AF-A0A969LUU8-F1
#
_cell.length_a   1.000
_cell.length_b   1.000
_cell.length_c   1.000
_cell.angle_alpha   90.00
_cell.angle_beta   90.00
_cell.angle_gamma   90.00
#
_symmetry.space_group_name_H-M   'P 1'
#
loop_
_entity.id
_entity.type
_entity.pdbx_description
1 polymer ?
#
loop_
_entity_poly.entity_id
_entity_poly.type
_entity_poly.pdbx_seq_one_letter_code
_entity_poly.pdbx_strand_id
1 'polypeptide(L)'
;MVVQPAGAQLAQLNVGHIRHPADDPRMAEFMGALDAVNALAERSPGFVWRLKDDSNNATGILVSADPTFLINMSVWETPEQLQHFVWNTVHKRIYQKKGNWFTPMRTPHFVMWWIAAGHIPTPAEALERLDHLTRQGPSEHAFGWESLPNVERVMSQRCA
;
A
#
# COMPACT_ATOMS: atom_id res chain seq x y z
N MET A 1 -4.87 19.35 4.30
CA MET A 1 -5.83 18.24 4.21
C MET A 1 -6.32 18.12 2.79
N VAL A 2 -6.44 16.89 2.28
CA VAL A 2 -6.88 16.57 0.91
C VAL A 2 -8.27 15.94 0.97
N VAL A 3 -9.17 16.36 0.08
CA VAL A 3 -10.55 15.86 -0.02
C VAL A 3 -10.70 15.00 -1.26
N GLN A 4 -11.53 13.95 -1.19
CA GLN A 4 -11.84 13.10 -2.34
C GLN A 4 -12.64 13.88 -3.40
N PRO A 5 -12.12 14.01 -4.64
CA PRO A 5 -12.89 14.58 -5.74
C PRO A 5 -14.09 13.70 -6.11
N ALA A 6 -15.17 14.32 -6.60
CA ALA A 6 -16.35 13.58 -7.06
C ALA A 6 -15.99 12.60 -8.20
N GLY A 7 -16.39 11.34 -8.06
CA GLY A 7 -16.11 10.29 -9.06
C GLY A 7 -14.65 9.81 -9.10
N ALA A 8 -13.81 10.24 -8.15
CA ALA A 8 -12.44 9.73 -8.01
C ALA A 8 -12.38 8.47 -7.14
N GLN A 9 -11.39 7.63 -7.40
CA GLN A 9 -10.99 6.49 -6.58
C GLN A 9 -9.63 6.77 -5.94
N LEU A 10 -9.30 6.04 -4.87
CA LEU A 10 -8.04 6.16 -4.17
C LEU A 10 -7.06 5.09 -4.65
N ALA A 11 -5.95 5.51 -5.26
CA ALA A 11 -4.80 4.65 -5.48
C ALA A 11 -3.84 4.75 -4.30
N GLN A 12 -3.17 3.63 -3.99
CA GLN A 12 -2.06 3.60 -3.05
C GLN A 12 -0.90 2.75 -3.57
N LEU A 13 0.31 3.10 -3.13
CA LEU A 13 1.53 2.32 -3.28
C LEU A 13 2.18 2.15 -1.92
N ASN A 14 2.68 0.94 -1.67
CA ASN A 14 3.60 0.63 -0.59
C ASN A 14 4.88 0.02 -1.17
N VAL A 15 6.04 0.42 -0.66
CA VAL A 15 7.34 -0.09 -1.07
C VAL A 15 8.13 -0.58 0.14
N GLY A 16 9.04 -1.52 -0.07
CA GLY A 16 9.91 -1.98 1.02
C GLY A 16 11.07 -2.82 0.52
N HIS A 17 12.15 -2.83 1.29
CA HIS A 17 13.29 -3.73 1.05
C HIS A 17 13.18 -4.95 1.96
N ILE A 18 13.09 -6.14 1.36
CA ILE A 18 13.12 -7.39 2.14
C ILE A 18 14.51 -7.65 2.70
N ARG A 19 14.57 -8.24 3.89
CA ARG A 19 15.82 -8.55 4.61
C ARG A 19 16.51 -9.81 4.09
N HIS A 20 15.74 -10.71 3.49
CA HIS A 20 16.18 -12.03 3.06
C HIS A 20 15.54 -12.38 1.70
N PRO A 21 16.16 -13.27 0.91
CA PRO A 21 15.54 -13.81 -0.31
C PRO A 21 14.14 -14.37 -0.05
N ALA A 22 13.27 -14.31 -1.06
CA ALA A 22 11.87 -14.70 -0.91
C ALA A 22 11.66 -16.19 -0.57
N ASP A 23 12.61 -17.06 -0.92
CA ASP A 23 12.62 -18.49 -0.63
C ASP A 23 13.27 -18.83 0.73
N ASP A 24 13.79 -17.84 1.46
CA ASP A 24 14.38 -18.04 2.77
C ASP A 24 13.30 -18.45 3.80
N PRO A 25 13.56 -19.45 4.68
CA PRO A 25 12.61 -19.85 5.72
C PRO A 25 12.12 -18.71 6.61
N ARG A 26 12.92 -17.65 6.80
CA ARG A 26 12.55 -16.45 7.56
C ARG A 26 11.46 -15.62 6.88
N MET A 27 11.33 -15.73 5.56
CA MET A 27 10.29 -15.09 4.76
C MET A 27 9.02 -15.95 4.62
N ALA A 28 9.04 -17.22 5.03
CA ALA A 28 7.96 -18.17 4.80
C ALA A 28 6.60 -17.71 5.36
N GLU A 29 6.58 -17.12 6.57
CA GLU A 29 5.33 -16.59 7.15
C GLU A 29 4.75 -15.44 6.30
N PHE A 30 5.60 -14.53 5.81
CA PHE A 30 5.17 -13.42 4.98
C PHE A 30 4.66 -13.91 3.62
N MET A 31 5.45 -14.74 2.94
CA MET A 31 5.11 -15.27 1.62
C MET A 31 3.85 -16.14 1.67
N GLY A 32 3.71 -16.99 2.71
CA GLY A 32 2.53 -17.83 2.91
C GLY A 32 1.25 -17.05 3.27
N ALA A 33 1.37 -15.79 3.71
CA ALA A 33 0.22 -14.95 4.01
C ALA A 33 -0.31 -14.17 2.80
N LEU A 34 0.46 -14.05 1.71
CA LEU A 34 0.15 -13.19 0.57
C LEU A 34 -1.22 -13.51 -0.04
N ASP A 35 -1.47 -14.77 -0.40
CA ASP A 35 -2.72 -15.16 -1.06
C ASP A 35 -3.95 -14.90 -0.17
N ALA A 36 -3.85 -15.21 1.12
CA ALA A 36 -4.94 -14.98 2.06
C ALA A 36 -5.24 -13.49 2.24
N VAL A 37 -4.21 -12.65 2.33
CA VAL A 37 -4.35 -11.19 2.44
C VAL A 37 -4.90 -10.58 1.14
N ASN A 38 -4.39 -11.01 -0.01
CA ASN A 38 -4.84 -10.56 -1.33
C ASN A 38 -6.32 -10.92 -1.56
N ALA A 39 -6.69 -12.17 -1.27
CA ALA A 39 -8.06 -12.63 -1.42
C ALA A 39 -9.03 -11.93 -0.45
N LEU A 40 -8.55 -11.55 0.75
CA LEU A 40 -9.30 -10.72 1.68
C LEU A 40 -9.49 -9.30 1.14
N ALA A 41 -8.45 -8.69 0.56
CA ALA A 41 -8.58 -7.37 -0.08
C ALA A 41 -9.65 -7.42 -1.17
N GLU A 42 -9.59 -8.40 -2.06
CA GLU A 42 -10.53 -8.57 -3.19
C GLU A 42 -12.00 -8.76 -2.80
N ARG A 43 -12.26 -9.23 -1.57
CA ARG A 43 -13.63 -9.39 -1.03
C ARG A 43 -14.03 -8.26 -0.08
N SER A 44 -13.14 -7.32 0.21
CA SER A 44 -13.42 -6.22 1.12
C SER A 44 -14.31 -5.17 0.42
N PRO A 45 -15.28 -4.56 1.13
CA PRO A 45 -16.09 -3.49 0.57
C PRO A 45 -15.21 -2.36 0.01
N GLY A 46 -15.53 -1.91 -1.20
CA GLY A 46 -14.82 -0.83 -1.87
C GLY A 46 -13.48 -1.18 -2.49
N PHE A 47 -13.08 -2.44 -2.50
CA PHE A 47 -11.93 -2.86 -3.29
C PHE A 47 -12.24 -2.74 -4.79
N VAL A 48 -11.34 -2.13 -5.54
CA VAL A 48 -11.48 -1.94 -7.00
C VAL A 48 -10.46 -2.77 -7.76
N TRP A 49 -9.18 -2.69 -7.35
CA TRP A 49 -8.08 -3.33 -8.09
C TRP A 49 -6.84 -3.52 -7.21
N ARG A 50 -5.96 -4.44 -7.59
CA ARG A 50 -4.58 -4.54 -7.07
C ARG A 50 -3.60 -4.95 -8.15
N LEU A 51 -2.34 -4.57 -7.94
CA LEU A 51 -1.23 -5.02 -8.76
C LEU A 51 -0.98 -6.52 -8.53
N LYS A 52 -0.81 -7.26 -9.63
CA LYS A 52 -0.47 -8.68 -9.65
C LYS A 52 0.23 -9.05 -10.95
N ASP A 53 1.10 -10.03 -10.90
CA ASP A 53 1.66 -10.73 -12.05
C ASP A 53 0.89 -12.04 -12.34
N ASP A 54 1.45 -12.88 -13.21
CA ASP A 54 0.90 -14.19 -13.58
C ASP A 54 0.83 -15.17 -12.38
N SER A 55 1.61 -14.94 -11.33
CA SER A 55 1.57 -15.68 -10.06
C SER A 55 0.54 -15.13 -9.08
N ASN A 56 -0.32 -14.20 -9.53
CA ASN A 56 -1.34 -13.51 -8.75
C ASN A 56 -0.79 -12.64 -7.61
N ASN A 57 0.52 -12.33 -7.62
CA ASN A 57 1.21 -11.58 -6.57
C ASN A 57 1.98 -10.38 -7.14
N ALA A 58 2.25 -9.36 -6.33
CA ALA A 58 3.05 -8.20 -6.76
C ALA A 58 4.56 -8.38 -6.51
N THR A 59 4.93 -9.39 -5.72
CA THR A 59 6.31 -9.62 -5.25
C THR A 59 7.26 -10.10 -6.36
N GLY A 60 6.73 -10.64 -7.47
CA GLY A 60 7.51 -11.01 -8.65
C GLY A 60 7.76 -9.86 -9.62
N ILE A 61 7.13 -8.70 -9.42
CA ILE A 61 7.23 -7.56 -10.33
C ILE A 61 8.51 -6.77 -10.02
N LEU A 62 9.48 -6.88 -10.91
CA LEU A 62 10.74 -6.14 -10.82
C LEU A 62 10.54 -4.71 -11.34
N VAL A 63 10.51 -3.75 -10.42
CA VAL A 63 10.43 -2.31 -10.73
C VAL A 63 11.74 -1.57 -10.45
N SER A 64 12.75 -2.29 -9.97
CA SER A 64 14.09 -1.82 -9.67
C SER A 64 15.11 -2.90 -10.03
N ALA A 65 16.36 -2.51 -10.25
CA ALA A 65 17.47 -3.45 -10.38
C ALA A 65 17.83 -4.12 -9.04
N ASP A 66 17.36 -3.58 -7.92
CA ASP A 66 17.50 -4.18 -6.59
C ASP A 66 16.45 -5.29 -6.40
N PRO A 67 16.84 -6.58 -6.35
CA PRO A 67 15.91 -7.69 -6.19
C PRO A 67 15.26 -7.74 -4.81
N THR A 68 15.73 -6.94 -3.84
CA THR A 68 15.12 -6.83 -2.52
C THR A 68 13.99 -5.81 -2.47
N PHE A 69 13.86 -4.97 -3.49
CA PHE A 69 12.86 -3.92 -3.54
C PHE A 69 11.51 -4.46 -4.03
N LEU A 70 10.54 -4.53 -3.12
CA LEU A 70 9.19 -4.97 -3.41
C LEU A 70 8.21 -3.80 -3.40
N ILE A 71 7.18 -3.92 -4.22
CA ILE A 71 6.05 -3.00 -4.24
C ILE A 71 4.72 -3.72 -4.10
N ASN A 72 3.72 -3.02 -3.59
CA ASN A 72 2.32 -3.42 -3.67
C ASN A 72 1.48 -2.19 -4.01
N MET A 73 0.47 -2.37 -4.86
CA MET A 73 -0.48 -1.31 -5.19
C MET A 73 -1.91 -1.84 -5.13
N SER A 74 -2.82 -0.95 -4.78
CA SER A 74 -4.26 -1.22 -4.81
C SER A 74 -5.06 0.05 -5.06
N VAL A 75 -6.26 -0.12 -5.60
CA VAL A 75 -7.26 0.94 -5.79
C VAL A 75 -8.49 0.61 -4.96
N TRP A 76 -9.04 1.64 -4.31
CA TRP A 76 -10.21 1.57 -3.44
C TRP A 76 -11.19 2.68 -3.79
N GLU A 77 -12.48 2.49 -3.51
CA GLU A 77 -13.47 3.55 -3.72
C GLU A 77 -13.26 4.71 -2.73
N THR A 78 -12.95 4.42 -1.46
CA THR A 78 -12.69 5.46 -0.44
C THR A 78 -11.51 5.14 0.48
N PRO A 79 -10.90 6.18 1.11
CA PRO A 79 -9.87 5.96 2.11
C PRO A 79 -10.34 5.19 3.35
N GLU A 80 -11.59 5.37 3.77
CA GLU A 80 -12.16 4.68 4.92
C GLU A 80 -12.24 3.16 4.70
N GLN A 81 -12.52 2.73 3.47
CA GLN A 81 -12.57 1.31 3.10
C GLN A 81 -11.16 0.68 3.09
N LEU A 82 -10.17 1.38 2.49
CA LEU A 82 -8.77 0.96 2.60
C LEU A 82 -8.32 0.89 4.06
N GLN A 83 -8.66 1.90 4.87
CA GLN A 83 -8.33 1.95 6.29
C GLN A 83 -8.94 0.76 7.04
N HIS A 84 -10.19 0.43 6.76
CA HIS A 84 -10.86 -0.72 7.35
C HIS A 84 -10.13 -2.02 7.02
N PHE A 85 -9.78 -2.23 5.74
CA PHE A 85 -8.98 -3.38 5.32
C PHE A 85 -7.65 -3.44 6.07
N VAL A 86 -6.91 -2.34 6.14
CA VAL A 86 -5.56 -2.34 6.73
C VAL A 86 -5.59 -2.65 8.23
N TRP A 87 -6.54 -2.08 8.98
CA TRP A 87 -6.51 -2.08 10.45
C TRP A 87 -7.53 -2.95 11.15
N ASN A 88 -8.65 -3.29 10.51
CA ASN A 88 -9.74 -4.04 11.12
C ASN A 88 -9.82 -5.50 10.65
N THR A 89 -8.80 -5.97 9.93
CA THR A 89 -8.71 -7.34 9.41
C THR A 89 -7.43 -8.04 9.86
N VAL A 90 -7.23 -9.28 9.40
CA VAL A 90 -5.99 -10.05 9.63
C VAL A 90 -4.74 -9.34 9.07
N HIS A 91 -4.90 -8.41 8.10
CA HIS A 91 -3.81 -7.60 7.58
C HIS A 91 -3.03 -6.86 8.68
N LYS A 92 -3.72 -6.40 9.75
CA LYS A 92 -3.08 -5.76 10.90
C LYS A 92 -2.00 -6.63 11.54
N ARG A 93 -2.21 -7.95 11.64
CA ARG A 93 -1.25 -8.88 12.27
C ARG A 93 0.02 -9.01 11.44
N ILE A 94 -0.10 -9.06 10.12
CA ILE A 94 1.04 -9.07 9.19
C ILE A 94 1.77 -7.73 9.26
N TYR A 95 1.04 -6.62 9.24
CA TYR A 95 1.62 -5.29 9.32
C TYR A 95 2.41 -5.07 10.62
N GLN A 96 1.92 -5.55 11.77
CA GLN A 96 2.63 -5.46 13.05
C GLN A 96 3.96 -6.23 13.07
N LYS A 97 4.07 -7.30 12.29
CA LYS A 97 5.28 -8.12 12.18
C LYS A 97 6.22 -7.67 11.05
N LYS A 98 5.87 -6.62 10.29
CA LYS A 98 6.63 -6.18 9.11
C LYS A 98 8.13 -6.00 9.36
N GLY A 99 8.53 -5.60 10.57
CA GLY A 99 9.93 -5.43 10.95
C GLY A 99 10.78 -6.71 10.88
N ASN A 100 10.15 -7.89 10.91
CA ASN A 100 10.82 -9.19 10.77
C ASN A 100 11.30 -9.44 9.33
N TRP A 101 10.62 -8.85 8.35
CA TRP A 101 10.82 -9.14 6.93
C TRP A 101 11.36 -7.96 6.15
N PHE A 102 11.05 -6.74 6.58
CA PHE A 102 11.42 -5.51 5.87
C PHE A 102 12.42 -4.67 6.66
N THR A 103 13.35 -4.06 5.93
CA THR A 103 14.29 -3.07 6.46
C THR A 103 13.56 -1.75 6.71
N PRO A 104 13.78 -1.08 7.87
CA PRO A 104 13.18 0.21 8.14
C PRO A 104 13.64 1.26 7.11
N MET A 105 12.69 1.99 6.55
CA MET A 105 12.97 3.07 5.59
C MET A 105 12.97 4.43 6.30
N ARG A 106 13.94 5.28 5.93
CA ARG A 106 14.06 6.66 6.44
C ARG A 106 13.24 7.67 5.62
N THR A 107 12.88 7.30 4.40
CA THR A 107 12.02 8.06 3.50
C THR A 107 10.59 7.51 3.53
N PRO A 108 9.61 8.28 3.01
CA PRO A 108 8.28 7.75 2.76
C PRO A 108 8.35 6.41 1.99
N HIS A 109 7.57 5.44 2.45
CA HIS A 109 7.45 4.12 1.83
C HIS A 109 6.00 3.81 1.45
N PHE A 110 5.11 4.78 1.64
CA PHE A 110 3.69 4.68 1.36
C PHE A 110 3.22 6.01 0.78
N VAL A 111 2.41 5.95 -0.28
CA VAL A 111 1.82 7.13 -0.92
C VAL A 111 0.41 6.80 -1.40
N MET A 112 -0.46 7.80 -1.35
CA MET A 112 -1.81 7.78 -1.90
C MET A 112 -2.00 8.96 -2.85
N TRP A 113 -2.90 8.77 -3.82
CA TRP A 113 -3.33 9.82 -4.73
C TRP A 113 -4.70 9.48 -5.31
N TRP A 114 -5.39 10.51 -5.80
CA TRP A 114 -6.67 10.34 -6.47
C TRP A 114 -6.47 9.97 -7.94
N ILE A 115 -7.31 9.06 -8.42
CA ILE A 115 -7.40 8.68 -9.82
C ILE A 115 -8.84 8.80 -10.30
N ALA A 116 -9.05 9.03 -11.59
CA ALA A 116 -10.39 8.95 -12.17
C ALA A 116 -10.93 7.51 -12.06
N ALA A 117 -12.22 7.35 -11.81
CA ALA A 117 -12.83 6.01 -11.78
C ALA A 117 -12.56 5.25 -13.09
N GLY A 118 -12.08 4.01 -12.96
CA GLY A 118 -11.71 3.16 -14.09
C GLY A 118 -10.29 3.35 -14.61
N HIS A 119 -9.53 4.33 -14.12
CA HIS A 119 -8.09 4.40 -14.35
C HIS A 119 -7.39 3.28 -13.57
N ILE A 120 -6.43 2.60 -14.21
CA ILE A 120 -5.59 1.60 -13.55
C ILE A 120 -4.17 2.18 -13.48
N PRO A 121 -3.67 2.51 -12.28
CA PRO A 121 -2.35 3.13 -12.14
C PRO A 121 -1.24 2.14 -12.49
N THR A 122 -0.17 2.65 -13.09
CA THR A 122 1.03 1.86 -13.41
C THR A 122 2.05 1.94 -12.27
N PRO A 123 2.96 0.95 -12.14
CA PRO A 123 4.08 1.06 -11.19
C PRO A 123 4.95 2.30 -11.42
N ALA A 124 5.16 2.71 -12.68
CA ALA A 124 5.91 3.91 -13.02
C ALA A 124 5.23 5.18 -12.47
N GLU A 125 3.92 5.33 -12.71
CA GLU A 125 3.11 6.42 -12.14
C GLU A 125 3.21 6.43 -10.61
N ALA A 126 3.05 5.26 -9.98
CA ALA A 126 3.07 5.14 -8.54
C ALA A 126 4.42 5.54 -7.91
N LEU A 127 5.53 5.14 -8.54
CA LEU A 127 6.88 5.52 -8.11
C LEU A 127 7.12 7.02 -8.29
N GLU A 128 6.59 7.63 -9.35
CA GLU A 128 6.64 9.09 -9.55
C GLU A 128 5.89 9.82 -8.42
N ARG A 129 4.72 9.31 -8.00
CA ARG A 129 3.96 9.87 -6.86
C ARG A 129 4.75 9.78 -5.56
N LEU A 130 5.41 8.65 -5.31
CA LEU A 130 6.22 8.46 -4.10
C LEU A 130 7.45 9.37 -4.08
N ASP A 131 8.09 9.54 -5.24
CA ASP A 131 9.23 10.45 -5.40
C ASP A 131 8.79 11.92 -5.21
N HIS A 132 7.64 12.31 -5.76
CA HIS A 132 7.05 13.63 -5.50
C HIS A 132 6.81 13.85 -4.01
N LEU A 133 6.17 12.90 -3.32
CA LEU A 133 5.94 12.98 -1.87
C LEU A 133 7.25 13.11 -1.09
N THR A 134 8.29 12.39 -1.51
CA THR A 134 9.61 12.42 -0.88
C THR A 134 10.32 13.76 -1.05
N ARG A 135 10.24 14.35 -2.24
CA ARG A 135 10.95 15.60 -2.59
C ARG A 135 10.19 16.87 -2.17
N GLN A 136 8.86 16.84 -2.23
CA GLN A 136 8.01 18.03 -2.08
C GLN A 136 7.12 17.98 -0.84
N GLY A 137 7.01 16.82 -0.20
CA GLY A 137 6.06 16.62 0.89
C GLY A 137 4.61 16.43 0.42
N PRO A 138 3.66 16.31 1.36
CA PRO A 138 2.27 16.01 1.04
C PRO A 138 1.56 17.13 0.26
N SER A 139 0.80 16.76 -0.76
CA SER A 139 0.00 17.66 -1.60
C SER A 139 -1.19 16.92 -2.23
N GLU A 140 -2.08 17.62 -2.94
CA GLU A 140 -3.16 16.97 -3.70
C GLU A 140 -2.64 15.97 -4.76
N HIS A 141 -1.39 16.18 -5.22
CA HIS A 141 -0.75 15.30 -6.19
C HIS A 141 -0.29 13.97 -5.56
N ALA A 142 0.17 13.98 -4.31
CA ALA A 142 0.64 12.79 -3.61
C ALA A 142 0.64 13.04 -2.10
N PHE A 143 0.06 12.14 -1.31
CA PHE A 143 -0.17 12.34 0.11
C PHE A 143 -0.16 11.04 0.93
N GLY A 144 0.08 11.16 2.24
CA GLY A 144 -0.07 10.08 3.21
C GLY A 144 -1.37 10.15 4.01
N TRP A 145 -1.52 9.25 4.98
CA TRP A 145 -2.70 9.16 5.86
C TRP A 145 -2.97 10.44 6.65
N GLU A 146 -1.90 11.14 7.05
CA GLU A 146 -1.92 12.42 7.77
C GLU A 146 -2.59 13.55 6.98
N SER A 147 -2.74 13.39 5.66
CA SER A 147 -3.40 14.40 4.84
C SER A 147 -4.91 14.23 4.75
N LEU A 148 -5.49 13.13 5.27
CA LEU A 148 -6.91 12.82 5.11
C LEU A 148 -7.77 13.28 6.31
N PRO A 149 -8.92 13.94 6.07
CA PRO A 149 -9.79 14.53 7.10
C PRO A 149 -10.27 13.55 8.19
N ASN A 150 -10.61 12.32 7.79
CA ASN A 150 -11.34 11.40 8.65
C ASN A 150 -10.42 10.35 9.30
N VAL A 151 -9.18 10.21 8.82
CA VAL A 151 -8.27 9.14 9.23
C VAL A 151 -7.46 9.53 10.47
N GLU A 152 -7.10 10.80 10.62
CA GLU A 152 -6.41 11.31 11.82
C GLU A 152 -7.17 10.97 13.11
N ARG A 153 -8.51 11.02 13.08
CA ARG A 153 -9.36 10.75 14.26
C ARG A 153 -9.39 9.27 14.66
N VAL A 154 -9.24 8.36 13.70
CA VAL A 154 -9.23 6.91 13.95
C VAL A 154 -7.81 6.41 14.29
N MET A 155 -6.75 7.03 13.76
CA MET A 155 -5.37 6.69 14.11
C MET A 155 -4.97 7.23 15.51
N SER A 156 -5.42 8.42 15.88
CA SER A 156 -5.17 9.03 17.21
C SER A 156 -5.88 8.30 18.36
N GLN A 157 -7.04 7.68 18.13
CA GLN A 157 -7.76 6.90 19.14
C GLN A 157 -7.17 5.50 19.42
N ARG A 158 -6.11 5.10 18.70
CA ARG A 158 -5.61 3.71 18.72
C ARG A 158 -4.12 3.58 19.02
N CYS A 159 -3.47 4.68 19.40
CA CYS A 159 -2.12 4.72 19.99
C CYS A 159 -2.14 4.74 21.53
N ALA A 160 -3.29 4.51 22.16
CA ALA A 160 -3.43 4.30 23.60
C ALA A 160 -3.42 2.80 23.95
#